data_AF-A0A517QE37-F1
#
_entry.id   AF-A0A517QE37-F1
#
_cell.length_a   1.000
_cell.length_b   1.000
_cell.length_c   1.000
_cell.angle_alpha   90.00
_cell.angle_beta   90.00
_cell.angle_gamma   90.00
#
_symmetry.space_group_name_H-M   'P 1'
#
loop_
_entity.id
_entity.type
_entity.pdbx_description
1 polymer ?
#
loop_
_entity_poly.entity_id
_entity_poly.type
_entity_poly.pdbx_seq_one_letter_code
_entity_poly.pdbx_strand_id
1 'polypeptide(L)'
;MVRKTTLSDQYGTVRIEHCDYWDLECPILRKAHKAADSALICRWRPADEISDQLPDDFELKFLCLKGKDSVRRLLPMTGSDLLLTNLFAGGLSILNRNQDLSAAERSSYRLMFHFFQRIKKLNNHLERNFASSQDLTVKRSGRETSGRKTVLPEYLGVAYGGEEAPWSLDRLQTEGKLLAKECGIENPDRKETISYGFFAAAKTSPMQLTNSEGIEFLVRIALYNEQNTVRCDPECQHWIEDRILTAIEEHMGDTQEEFDNWFAGPKNSFLTQISKRKSPFGKLNNGMVRWTLMDLGWKAYRYVGNCIHAQMRCFQNALPAPLNQSERKIYEMIYLKQDYLGDFPLLLLKERLPLLKAPMLSVLSGEDDFDFVGTIHQLLYYYSDMTDNRRGADRRTQFFSRACRPFGGVNNAYNKLVSNDISKLAMGDTRDDEGWND
;
A
#
# COMPACT_ATOMS: atom_id res chain seq x y z
N MET A 1 12.32 -35.61 25.11
CA MET A 1 12.83 -36.05 23.79
C MET A 1 11.78 -35.63 22.75
N VAL A 2 11.94 -34.45 22.14
CA VAL A 2 10.91 -33.84 21.27
C VAL A 2 11.07 -34.38 19.86
N ARG A 3 10.04 -35.03 19.31
CA ARG A 3 10.02 -35.51 17.92
C ARG A 3 9.88 -34.29 16.99
N LYS A 4 10.91 -34.00 16.19
CA LYS A 4 10.82 -33.07 15.06
C LYS A 4 10.09 -33.78 13.92
N THR A 5 8.95 -33.23 13.50
CA THR A 5 8.23 -33.73 12.33
C THR A 5 8.61 -32.85 11.14
N THR A 6 9.20 -33.47 10.11
CA THR A 6 9.56 -32.81 8.84
C THR A 6 8.69 -33.40 7.75
N LEU A 7 8.06 -32.55 6.94
CA LEU A 7 7.38 -32.97 5.71
C LEU A 7 7.93 -32.17 4.52
N SER A 8 7.96 -32.83 3.36
CA SER A 8 8.55 -32.33 2.11
C SER A 8 7.48 -32.16 1.05
N ASP A 9 7.48 -31.01 0.39
CA ASP A 9 6.89 -30.80 -0.93
C ASP A 9 8.03 -30.72 -1.96
N GLN A 10 7.72 -30.66 -3.26
CA GLN A 10 8.68 -30.65 -4.36
C GLN A 10 9.77 -29.58 -4.24
N TYR A 11 9.50 -28.47 -3.54
CA TYR A 11 10.42 -27.32 -3.48
C TYR A 11 10.77 -26.85 -2.06
N GLY A 12 10.35 -27.56 -1.02
CA GLY A 12 10.75 -27.19 0.33
C GLY A 12 10.14 -28.04 1.43
N THR A 13 10.65 -27.83 2.65
CA THR A 13 10.21 -28.55 3.85
C THR A 13 9.78 -27.57 4.94
N VAL A 14 8.71 -27.88 5.66
CA VAL A 14 8.34 -27.15 6.88
C VAL A 14 8.74 -27.96 8.11
N ARG A 15 9.51 -27.32 8.98
CA ARG A 15 9.82 -27.79 10.33
C ARG A 15 8.99 -27.03 11.35
N ILE A 16 8.41 -27.76 12.29
CA ILE A 16 7.68 -27.18 13.42
C ILE A 16 8.59 -27.17 14.63
N GLU A 17 8.70 -26.02 15.27
CA GLU A 17 9.49 -25.80 16.47
C GLU A 17 8.63 -25.18 17.57
N HIS A 18 9.05 -25.37 18.83
CA HIS A 18 8.44 -24.66 19.95
C HIS A 18 8.73 -23.16 19.81
N CYS A 19 7.77 -22.31 20.16
CA CYS A 19 7.99 -20.88 20.25
C CYS A 19 8.13 -20.50 21.71
N ASP A 20 9.28 -20.00 22.13
CA ASP A 20 9.38 -19.36 23.43
C ASP A 20 8.92 -17.90 23.31
N TYR A 21 8.09 -17.46 24.25
CA TYR A 21 7.54 -16.10 24.27
C TYR A 21 8.63 -15.00 24.16
N TRP A 22 9.81 -15.29 24.72
CA TRP A 22 10.96 -14.38 24.76
C TRP A 22 11.67 -14.24 23.41
N ASP A 23 11.51 -15.21 22.50
CA ASP A 23 12.10 -15.20 21.16
C ASP A 23 11.39 -14.23 20.21
N LEU A 24 10.20 -13.76 20.59
CA LEU A 24 9.41 -12.85 19.78
C LEU A 24 9.91 -11.41 19.99
N GLU A 25 10.60 -10.83 19.02
CA GLU A 25 11.05 -9.44 19.10
C GLU A 25 9.90 -8.43 18.91
N CYS A 26 8.89 -8.80 18.13
CA CYS A 26 7.77 -7.93 17.78
C CYS A 26 6.70 -7.88 18.90
N PRO A 27 6.35 -6.69 19.44
CA PRO A 27 5.32 -6.56 20.47
C PRO A 27 3.95 -7.09 20.06
N ILE A 28 3.58 -6.95 18.79
CA ILE A 28 2.30 -7.44 18.25
C ILE A 28 2.27 -8.97 18.29
N LEU A 29 3.36 -9.65 17.92
CA LEU A 29 3.46 -11.11 17.98
C LEU A 29 3.43 -11.60 19.42
N ARG A 30 4.08 -10.90 20.36
CA ARG A 30 3.99 -11.21 21.80
C ARG A 30 2.55 -11.13 22.31
N LYS A 31 1.82 -10.08 21.93
CA LYS A 31 0.41 -9.92 22.30
C LYS A 31 -0.44 -11.06 21.73
N ALA A 32 -0.22 -11.43 20.47
CA ALA A 32 -0.92 -12.52 19.82
C ALA A 32 -0.60 -13.88 20.47
N HIS A 33 0.67 -14.14 20.79
CA HIS A 33 1.11 -15.33 21.51
C HIS A 33 0.43 -15.44 22.89
N LYS A 34 0.33 -14.35 23.66
CA LYS A 34 -0.35 -14.37 24.97
C LYS A 34 -1.85 -14.68 24.87
N ALA A 35 -2.47 -14.34 23.75
CA ALA A 35 -3.90 -14.53 23.53
C ALA A 35 -4.24 -15.91 22.93
N ALA A 36 -3.22 -16.67 22.51
CA ALA A 36 -3.38 -17.98 21.88
C ALA A 36 -3.31 -19.11 22.92
N ASP A 37 -4.01 -20.21 22.65
CA ASP A 37 -3.97 -21.43 23.47
C ASP A 37 -2.67 -22.22 23.19
N SER A 38 -2.14 -22.12 21.97
CA SER A 38 -0.82 -22.64 21.64
C SER A 38 -0.11 -21.80 20.57
N ALA A 39 1.22 -21.85 20.61
CA ALA A 39 2.10 -21.14 19.68
C ALA A 39 3.27 -22.03 19.26
N LEU A 40 3.53 -22.10 17.95
CA LEU A 40 4.61 -22.87 17.34
C LEU A 40 5.28 -22.02 16.26
N ILE A 41 6.55 -22.29 15.96
CA ILE A 41 7.24 -21.68 14.82
C ILE A 41 7.22 -22.68 13.66
N CYS A 42 6.64 -22.28 12.53
CA CYS A 42 6.77 -22.98 11.26
C CYS A 42 7.94 -22.37 10.49
N ARG A 43 9.01 -23.14 10.31
CA ARG A 43 10.17 -22.78 9.49
C ARG A 43 10.14 -23.51 8.16
N TRP A 44 9.95 -22.79 7.07
CA TRP A 44 10.09 -23.34 5.73
C TRP A 44 11.50 -23.12 5.22
N ARG A 45 12.11 -24.17 4.68
CA ARG A 45 13.41 -24.13 4.01
C ARG A 45 13.29 -24.65 2.58
N PRO A 46 14.04 -24.06 1.64
CA PRO A 46 14.06 -24.52 0.27
C PRO A 46 14.61 -25.94 0.19
N ALA A 47 14.14 -26.70 -0.78
CA ALA A 47 14.77 -27.97 -1.16
C ALA A 47 16.03 -27.71 -2.01
N ASP A 48 16.90 -28.71 -2.12
CA ASP A 48 18.20 -28.60 -2.80
C ASP A 48 18.04 -28.17 -4.27
N GLU A 49 16.91 -28.49 -4.90
CA GLU A 49 16.59 -28.14 -6.28
C GLU A 49 16.48 -26.63 -6.53
N ILE A 50 16.16 -25.84 -5.50
CA ILE A 50 16.02 -24.37 -5.63
C ILE A 50 16.94 -23.59 -4.69
N SER A 51 17.68 -24.27 -3.81
CA SER A 51 18.55 -23.60 -2.83
C SER A 51 19.69 -22.83 -3.48
N ASP A 52 20.19 -23.27 -4.64
CA ASP A 52 21.25 -22.63 -5.42
C ASP A 52 20.87 -21.24 -5.96
N GLN A 53 19.58 -20.90 -5.97
CA GLN A 53 19.05 -19.63 -6.44
C GLN A 53 18.70 -18.66 -5.32
N LEU A 54 18.87 -19.08 -4.06
CA LEU A 54 18.51 -18.32 -2.87
C LEU A 54 19.77 -17.98 -2.06
N PRO A 55 19.71 -16.95 -1.20
CA PRO A 55 20.79 -16.67 -0.27
C PRO A 55 21.09 -17.88 0.63
N ASP A 56 22.34 -17.99 1.07
CA ASP A 56 22.71 -18.93 2.13
C ASP A 56 21.80 -18.72 3.35
N ASP A 57 21.39 -19.81 3.99
CA ASP A 57 20.48 -19.82 5.14
C ASP A 57 19.08 -19.21 4.89
N PHE A 58 18.64 -19.10 3.63
CA PHE A 58 17.29 -18.63 3.31
C PHE A 58 16.21 -19.48 4.01
N GLU A 59 15.32 -18.82 4.77
CA GLU A 59 14.17 -19.45 5.38
C GLU A 59 12.99 -18.50 5.54
N LEU A 60 11.77 -19.06 5.52
CA LEU A 60 10.56 -18.34 5.89
C LEU A 60 10.10 -18.78 7.28
N LYS A 61 9.85 -17.80 8.14
CA LYS A 61 9.40 -18.03 9.53
C LYS A 61 8.00 -17.49 9.74
N PHE A 62 7.11 -18.38 10.17
CA PHE A 62 5.76 -18.03 10.57
C PHE A 62 5.51 -18.50 12.00
N LEU A 63 4.94 -17.61 12.81
CA LEU A 63 4.34 -17.96 14.09
C LEU A 63 2.96 -18.57 13.80
N CYS A 64 2.82 -19.86 14.09
CA CYS A 64 1.55 -20.57 14.04
C CYS A 64 0.86 -20.48 15.40
N LEU A 65 -0.24 -19.75 15.47
CA LEU A 65 -1.05 -19.57 16.68
C LEU A 65 -2.35 -20.36 16.56
N LYS A 66 -2.75 -21.07 17.61
CA LYS A 66 -4.08 -21.66 17.73
C LYS A 66 -4.86 -20.88 18.79
N GLY A 67 -5.94 -20.22 18.38
CA GLY A 67 -6.83 -19.49 19.31
C GLY A 67 -7.82 -20.42 20.01
N LYS A 68 -8.67 -19.83 20.85
CA LYS A 68 -9.80 -20.52 21.53
C LYS A 68 -10.78 -21.19 20.58
N ASP A 69 -10.88 -20.66 19.37
CA ASP A 69 -11.67 -21.23 18.27
C ASP A 69 -11.03 -22.46 17.63
N SER A 70 -9.87 -22.90 18.13
CA SER A 70 -9.09 -24.00 17.59
C SER A 70 -8.61 -23.82 16.14
N VAL A 71 -8.65 -22.60 15.60
CA VAL A 71 -8.21 -22.30 14.23
C VAL A 71 -6.75 -21.86 14.24
N ARG A 72 -5.90 -22.56 13.49
CA ARG A 72 -4.51 -22.14 13.28
C ARG A 72 -4.44 -20.89 12.40
N ARG A 73 -3.65 -19.92 12.84
CA ARG A 73 -3.33 -18.68 12.13
C ARG A 73 -1.82 -18.60 11.96
N LEU A 74 -1.38 -18.36 10.74
CA LEU A 74 0.03 -18.22 10.40
C LEU A 74 0.35 -16.73 10.29
N LEU A 75 1.18 -16.23 11.20
CA LEU A 75 1.61 -14.84 11.23
C LEU A 75 3.09 -14.76 10.84
N PRO A 76 3.50 -13.89 9.93
CA PRO A 76 4.92 -13.76 9.59
C PRO A 76 5.70 -13.28 10.82
N MET A 77 6.88 -13.87 11.05
CA MET A 77 7.77 -13.42 12.11
C MET A 77 8.59 -12.18 11.73
N THR A 78 8.61 -11.85 10.45
CA THR A 78 9.28 -10.66 9.89
C THR A 78 8.28 -9.54 9.61
N GLY A 79 8.78 -8.32 9.43
CA GLY A 79 7.97 -7.21 8.94
C GLY A 79 7.43 -7.48 7.53
N SER A 80 6.29 -6.86 7.18
CA SER A 80 5.61 -7.11 5.91
C SER A 80 6.47 -6.84 4.66
N ASP A 81 7.38 -5.86 4.70
CA ASP A 81 8.27 -5.58 3.56
C ASP A 81 9.31 -6.69 3.38
N LEU A 82 9.95 -7.13 4.47
CA LEU A 82 10.90 -8.25 4.43
C LEU A 82 10.21 -9.56 4.04
N LEU A 83 8.98 -9.79 4.53
CA LEU A 83 8.17 -10.92 4.09
C LEU A 83 7.95 -10.89 2.58
N LEU A 84 7.50 -9.77 2.02
CA LEU A 84 7.27 -9.65 0.57
C LEU A 84 8.54 -9.93 -0.23
N THR A 85 9.69 -9.42 0.22
CA THR A 85 11.00 -9.70 -0.40
C THR A 85 11.34 -11.19 -0.36
N ASN A 86 11.18 -11.85 0.78
CA ASN A 86 11.49 -13.27 0.88
C ASN A 86 10.51 -14.12 0.07
N LEU A 87 9.22 -13.80 0.09
CA LEU A 87 8.20 -14.50 -0.72
C LEU A 87 8.44 -14.31 -2.22
N PHE A 88 8.90 -13.13 -2.64
CA PHE A 88 9.32 -12.89 -4.01
C PHE A 88 10.52 -13.76 -4.39
N ALA A 89 11.59 -13.76 -3.59
CA ALA A 89 12.81 -14.52 -3.87
C ALA A 89 12.52 -16.02 -3.97
N GLY A 90 11.88 -16.60 -2.95
CA GLY A 90 11.51 -18.03 -2.96
C GLY A 90 10.53 -18.38 -4.08
N GLY A 91 9.53 -17.53 -4.30
CA GLY A 91 8.56 -17.70 -5.37
C GLY A 91 9.17 -17.67 -6.77
N LEU A 92 10.12 -16.77 -7.02
CA LEU A 92 10.84 -16.70 -8.29
C LEU A 92 11.66 -17.97 -8.54
N SER A 93 12.35 -18.50 -7.52
CA SER A 93 13.11 -19.75 -7.66
C SER A 93 12.20 -20.95 -7.98
N ILE A 94 11.01 -21.01 -7.36
CA ILE A 94 9.99 -22.02 -7.65
C ILE A 94 9.45 -21.88 -9.07
N LEU A 95 9.11 -20.66 -9.49
CA LEU A 95 8.61 -20.39 -10.85
C LEU A 95 9.66 -20.70 -11.90
N ASN A 96 10.93 -20.34 -11.64
CA ASN A 96 12.05 -20.63 -12.53
C ASN A 96 12.19 -22.14 -12.81
N ARG A 97 12.02 -22.98 -11.78
CA ARG A 97 12.04 -24.45 -11.96
C ARG A 97 10.78 -25.01 -12.60
N ASN A 98 9.60 -24.48 -12.27
CA ASN A 98 8.34 -25.01 -12.78
C ASN A 98 8.02 -24.60 -14.23
N GLN A 99 8.51 -23.45 -14.66
CA GLN A 99 8.18 -22.85 -15.96
C GLN A 99 9.38 -22.75 -16.90
N ASP A 100 10.54 -23.28 -16.49
CA ASP A 100 11.80 -23.20 -17.25
C ASP A 100 12.12 -21.76 -17.71
N LEU A 101 12.03 -20.80 -16.79
CA LEU A 101 12.19 -19.38 -17.15
C LEU A 101 13.56 -19.10 -17.75
N SER A 102 13.56 -18.41 -18.88
CA SER A 102 14.76 -17.91 -19.54
C SER A 102 15.50 -16.89 -18.66
N ALA A 103 16.76 -16.60 -19.01
CA ALA A 103 17.52 -15.53 -18.35
C ALA A 103 16.81 -14.16 -18.49
N ALA A 104 16.20 -13.89 -19.65
CA ALA A 104 15.47 -12.65 -19.90
C ALA A 104 14.23 -12.54 -19.00
N GLU A 105 13.42 -13.60 -18.90
CA GLU A 105 12.23 -13.60 -18.04
C GLU A 105 12.60 -13.41 -16.57
N ARG A 106 13.64 -14.10 -16.09
CA ARG A 106 14.15 -13.90 -14.72
C ARG A 106 14.57 -12.44 -14.47
N SER A 107 15.23 -11.81 -15.43
CA SER A 107 15.56 -10.38 -15.35
C SER A 107 14.32 -9.51 -15.32
N SER A 108 13.29 -9.82 -16.12
CA SER A 108 12.00 -9.11 -16.07
C SER A 108 11.32 -9.23 -14.70
N TYR A 109 11.31 -10.41 -14.06
CA TYR A 109 10.79 -10.57 -12.70
C TYR A 109 11.51 -9.67 -11.69
N ARG A 110 12.85 -9.62 -11.75
CA ARG A 110 13.67 -8.78 -10.86
C ARG A 110 13.39 -7.29 -11.09
N LEU A 111 13.35 -6.86 -12.35
CA LEU A 111 13.02 -5.48 -12.72
C LEU A 111 11.62 -5.08 -12.21
N MET A 112 10.63 -5.95 -12.41
CA MET A 112 9.27 -5.73 -11.92
C MET A 112 9.18 -5.67 -10.39
N PHE A 113 9.98 -6.46 -9.67
CA PHE A 113 10.03 -6.37 -8.21
C PHE A 113 10.63 -5.04 -7.72
N HIS A 114 11.71 -4.57 -8.34
CA HIS A 114 12.24 -3.23 -8.06
C HIS A 114 11.19 -2.15 -8.35
N PHE A 115 10.47 -2.27 -9.46
CA PHE A 115 9.40 -1.36 -9.79
C PHE A 115 8.27 -1.38 -8.75
N PHE A 116 7.83 -2.57 -8.33
CA PHE A 116 6.82 -2.76 -7.28
C PHE A 116 7.19 -2.06 -5.97
N GLN A 117 8.46 -2.17 -5.54
CA GLN A 117 8.93 -1.52 -4.31
C GLN A 117 8.86 0.02 -4.39
N ARG A 118 9.01 0.60 -5.59
CA ARG A 118 9.11 2.05 -5.80
C ARG A 118 7.81 2.70 -6.23
N ILE A 119 6.94 2.00 -6.98
CA ILE A 119 5.64 2.53 -7.39
C ILE A 119 4.77 2.86 -6.16
N LYS A 120 4.93 2.10 -5.07
CA LYS A 120 4.29 2.37 -3.78
C LYS A 120 4.63 3.78 -3.24
N LYS A 121 5.85 4.29 -3.48
CA LYS A 121 6.27 5.63 -3.05
C LYS A 121 5.70 6.76 -3.92
N LEU A 122 5.33 6.49 -5.18
CA LEU A 122 4.58 7.48 -5.98
C LEU A 122 3.16 7.70 -5.43
N ASN A 123 2.72 6.79 -4.57
CA ASN A 123 1.41 6.76 -3.96
C ASN A 123 1.40 7.27 -2.52
N ASN A 124 2.38 8.04 -2.04
CA ASN A 124 2.43 8.57 -0.66
C ASN A 124 1.11 9.24 -0.18
N HIS A 125 0.30 9.77 -1.09
CA HIS A 125 -1.01 10.34 -0.77
C HIS A 125 -2.13 9.30 -0.51
N LEU A 126 -1.87 8.02 -0.75
CA LEU A 126 -2.74 6.85 -0.52
C LEU A 126 -2.34 6.09 0.77
N GLU A 127 -1.56 6.70 1.65
CA GLU A 127 -1.27 6.16 2.98
C GLU A 127 -2.34 6.51 4.01
N ARG A 128 -3.31 7.36 3.62
CA ARG A 128 -4.44 7.71 4.50
C ARG A 128 -5.32 6.48 4.69
N ASN A 129 -5.50 6.09 5.95
CA ASN A 129 -6.35 4.96 6.33
C ASN A 129 -7.80 5.37 6.63
N PHE A 130 -8.13 6.66 6.53
CA PHE A 130 -9.45 7.23 6.84
C PHE A 130 -10.03 6.80 8.20
N ALA A 131 -9.15 6.48 9.16
CA ALA A 131 -9.52 5.90 10.45
C ALA A 131 -9.84 6.96 11.53
N SER A 132 -9.87 8.24 11.17
CA SER A 132 -10.14 9.33 12.10
C SER A 132 -11.09 10.35 11.48
N SER A 133 -11.90 11.04 12.30
CA SER A 133 -12.75 12.10 11.74
C SER A 133 -11.95 13.30 11.21
N GLN A 134 -10.67 13.45 11.57
CA GLN A 134 -9.81 14.46 10.96
C GLN A 134 -9.47 14.11 9.51
N ASP A 135 -9.32 12.82 9.20
CA ASP A 135 -9.16 12.36 7.82
C ASP A 135 -10.45 12.53 7.02
N LEU A 136 -11.60 12.27 7.67
CA LEU A 136 -12.92 12.35 7.06
C LEU A 136 -13.46 13.78 6.89
N THR A 137 -12.80 14.79 7.46
CA THR A 137 -13.26 16.18 7.41
C THR A 137 -12.21 17.14 6.84
N VAL A 138 -12.68 18.10 6.06
CA VAL A 138 -11.89 19.18 5.47
C VAL A 138 -12.26 20.47 6.18
N LYS A 139 -11.27 21.12 6.79
CA LYS A 139 -11.42 22.49 7.29
C LYS A 139 -11.49 23.44 6.08
N ARG A 140 -12.57 24.20 5.95
CA ARG A 140 -12.60 25.32 4.99
C ARG A 140 -11.57 26.36 5.43
N SER A 141 -10.75 26.84 4.49
CA SER A 141 -9.88 27.99 4.70
C SER A 141 -10.69 29.27 4.52
N GLY A 142 -10.99 29.98 5.62
CA GLY A 142 -11.77 31.22 5.63
C GLY A 142 -12.49 31.43 6.97
N ARG A 143 -12.82 32.69 7.33
CA ARG A 143 -13.43 33.10 8.61
C ARG A 143 -14.84 32.55 8.90
N GLU A 144 -15.38 31.67 8.06
CA GLU A 144 -16.69 31.07 8.30
C GLU A 144 -16.57 29.78 9.12
N THR A 145 -17.00 29.87 10.37
CA THR A 145 -17.08 28.79 11.35
C THR A 145 -18.17 27.75 11.05
N SER A 146 -18.98 27.93 10.00
CA SER A 146 -20.27 27.23 9.83
C SER A 146 -20.30 26.04 8.86
N GLY A 147 -19.18 25.48 8.41
CA GLY A 147 -19.25 24.23 7.62
C GLY A 147 -17.95 23.46 7.47
N ARG A 148 -17.77 22.39 8.26
CA ARG A 148 -16.80 21.33 7.93
C ARG A 148 -17.38 20.52 6.78
N LYS A 149 -16.70 20.51 5.63
CA LYS A 149 -17.08 19.63 4.51
C LYS A 149 -16.49 18.24 4.75
N THR A 150 -17.29 17.20 4.56
CA THR A 150 -16.84 15.81 4.64
C THR A 150 -16.15 15.38 3.33
N VAL A 151 -15.27 14.37 3.40
CA VAL A 151 -14.76 13.67 2.20
C VAL A 151 -15.50 12.37 1.91
N LEU A 152 -16.52 12.05 2.72
CA LEU A 152 -17.35 10.87 2.54
C LEU A 152 -18.03 10.88 1.16
N PRO A 153 -18.17 9.72 0.50
CA PRO A 153 -18.82 9.62 -0.80
C PRO A 153 -20.29 10.04 -0.75
N GLU A 154 -20.78 10.63 -1.83
CA GLU A 154 -22.18 11.08 -1.96
C GLU A 154 -23.20 9.93 -2.06
N TYR A 155 -22.74 8.68 -2.10
CA TYR A 155 -23.57 7.47 -2.17
C TYR A 155 -23.30 6.54 -0.97
N LEU A 156 -22.62 7.02 0.06
CA LEU A 156 -22.30 6.23 1.25
C LEU A 156 -23.58 5.75 1.96
N GLY A 157 -23.72 4.42 2.08
CA GLY A 157 -24.85 3.79 2.77
C GLY A 157 -26.21 3.97 2.12
N VAL A 158 -26.26 4.45 0.86
CA VAL A 158 -27.49 4.59 0.07
C VAL A 158 -27.77 3.26 -0.63
N ALA A 159 -28.90 2.63 -0.31
CA ALA A 159 -29.36 1.42 -0.99
C ALA A 159 -29.64 1.69 -2.48
N TYR A 160 -29.46 0.66 -3.33
CA TYR A 160 -29.71 0.76 -4.76
C TYR A 160 -31.17 1.17 -5.04
N GLY A 161 -31.37 2.33 -5.67
CA GLY A 161 -32.70 2.88 -5.99
C GLY A 161 -33.42 3.62 -4.85
N GLY A 162 -32.77 3.82 -3.70
CA GLY A 162 -33.34 4.57 -2.58
C GLY A 162 -33.30 6.09 -2.78
N GLU A 163 -34.37 6.79 -2.38
CA GLU A 163 -34.40 8.25 -2.20
C GLU A 163 -33.73 8.70 -0.88
N GLU A 164 -33.11 7.76 -0.15
CA GLU A 164 -32.46 8.05 1.13
C GLU A 164 -31.28 9.01 0.95
N ALA A 165 -31.17 9.95 1.90
CA ALA A 165 -30.02 10.83 1.97
C ALA A 165 -28.74 10.04 2.30
N PRO A 166 -27.59 10.41 1.70
CA PRO A 166 -26.31 9.77 2.00
C PRO A 166 -25.95 9.87 3.48
N TRP A 167 -25.24 8.86 3.99
CA TRP A 167 -24.90 8.82 5.41
C TRP A 167 -24.01 10.00 5.82
N SER A 168 -24.42 10.67 6.89
CA SER A 168 -23.57 11.64 7.58
C SER A 168 -22.44 10.94 8.34
N LEU A 169 -21.42 11.70 8.75
CA LEU A 169 -20.38 11.19 9.63
C LEU A 169 -20.95 10.65 10.95
N ASP A 170 -21.97 11.30 11.49
CA ASP A 170 -22.61 10.88 12.75
C ASP A 170 -23.37 9.56 12.58
N ARG A 171 -24.08 9.38 11.45
CA ARG A 171 -24.73 8.10 11.12
C ARG A 171 -23.67 7.00 10.94
N LEU A 172 -22.62 7.25 10.16
CA LEU A 172 -21.50 6.31 9.98
C LEU A 172 -20.92 5.83 11.31
N GLN A 173 -20.70 6.76 12.26
CA GLN A 173 -20.16 6.43 13.57
C GLN A 173 -21.17 5.69 14.46
N THR A 174 -22.45 6.03 14.36
CA THR A 174 -23.51 5.37 15.12
C THR A 174 -23.66 3.92 14.66
N GLU A 175 -23.85 3.69 13.36
CA GLU A 175 -23.98 2.36 12.76
C GLU A 175 -22.72 1.52 12.98
N GLY A 176 -21.54 2.13 12.83
CA GLY A 176 -20.28 1.43 13.06
C GLY A 176 -20.06 1.00 14.50
N LYS A 177 -20.52 1.80 15.48
CA LYS A 177 -20.47 1.42 16.90
C LYS A 177 -21.44 0.27 17.19
N LEU A 178 -22.61 0.25 16.57
CA LEU A 178 -23.58 -0.85 16.70
C LEU A 178 -22.99 -2.13 16.13
N LEU A 179 -22.55 -2.12 14.86
CA LEU A 179 -22.01 -3.30 14.21
C LEU A 179 -20.74 -3.83 14.88
N ALA A 180 -19.85 -2.96 15.37
CA ALA A 180 -18.66 -3.40 16.10
C ALA A 180 -19.02 -4.16 17.40
N LYS A 181 -20.09 -3.73 18.09
CA LYS A 181 -20.59 -4.42 19.29
C LYS A 181 -21.24 -5.75 18.96
N GLU A 182 -22.01 -5.81 17.88
CA GLU A 182 -22.60 -7.05 17.36
C GLU A 182 -21.52 -8.08 17.05
N CYS A 183 -20.40 -7.64 16.46
CA CYS A 183 -19.22 -8.49 16.23
C CYS A 183 -18.34 -8.70 17.49
N GLY A 184 -18.86 -8.43 18.70
CA GLY A 184 -18.20 -8.77 19.97
C GLY A 184 -17.19 -7.76 20.51
N ILE A 185 -17.08 -6.55 19.94
CA ILE A 185 -16.22 -5.49 20.48
C ILE A 185 -17.04 -4.64 21.45
N GLU A 186 -16.94 -4.92 22.75
CA GLU A 186 -17.75 -4.26 23.80
C GLU A 186 -17.57 -2.73 23.82
N ASN A 187 -16.32 -2.27 23.69
CA ASN A 187 -15.92 -0.87 23.75
C ASN A 187 -15.10 -0.49 22.52
N PRO A 188 -15.73 -0.33 21.34
CA PRO A 188 -15.01 -0.08 20.10
C PRO A 188 -14.36 1.30 20.16
N ASP A 189 -13.08 1.36 19.80
CA ASP A 189 -12.37 2.62 19.68
C ASP A 189 -12.88 3.43 18.46
N ARG A 190 -12.36 4.64 18.27
CA ARG A 190 -12.78 5.49 17.15
C ARG A 190 -12.45 4.89 15.78
N LYS A 191 -11.32 4.19 15.65
CA LYS A 191 -10.88 3.58 14.40
C LYS A 191 -11.77 2.40 14.05
N GLU A 192 -12.08 1.56 15.05
CA GLU A 192 -13.01 0.44 14.94
C GLU A 192 -14.40 0.95 14.58
N THR A 193 -14.90 1.95 15.30
CA THR A 193 -16.20 2.60 15.01
C THR A 193 -16.29 3.07 13.55
N ILE A 194 -15.25 3.73 13.03
CA ILE A 194 -15.26 4.19 11.62
C ILE A 194 -15.15 3.03 10.63
N SER A 195 -14.25 2.06 10.88
CA SER A 195 -14.04 0.90 10.01
C SER A 195 -15.31 0.06 9.90
N TYR A 196 -15.95 -0.26 11.02
CA TYR A 196 -17.22 -0.97 11.05
C TYR A 196 -18.37 -0.13 10.48
N GLY A 197 -18.31 1.20 10.58
CA GLY A 197 -19.28 2.08 9.92
C GLY A 197 -19.24 1.95 8.40
N PHE A 198 -18.03 1.94 7.81
CA PHE A 198 -17.88 1.72 6.37
C PHE A 198 -18.33 0.33 5.97
N PHE A 199 -18.03 -0.68 6.78
CA PHE A 199 -18.51 -2.03 6.56
C PHE A 199 -20.05 -2.08 6.57
N ALA A 200 -20.71 -1.50 7.57
CA ALA A 200 -22.17 -1.40 7.63
C ALA A 200 -22.75 -0.72 6.38
N ALA A 201 -22.17 0.41 5.97
CA ALA A 201 -22.60 1.14 4.78
C ALA A 201 -22.44 0.30 3.49
N ALA A 202 -21.33 -0.45 3.37
CA ALA A 202 -21.06 -1.30 2.22
C ALA A 202 -21.97 -2.53 2.17
N LYS A 203 -22.37 -3.10 3.32
CA LYS A 203 -23.36 -4.19 3.39
C LYS A 203 -24.71 -3.79 2.80
N THR A 204 -25.12 -2.53 2.97
CA THR A 204 -26.42 -2.02 2.48
C THR A 204 -26.48 -1.91 0.96
N SER A 205 -25.34 -1.73 0.30
CA SER A 205 -25.27 -1.52 -1.14
C SER A 205 -23.98 -2.16 -1.70
N PRO A 206 -23.91 -3.50 -1.72
CA PRO A 206 -22.72 -4.19 -2.19
C PRO A 206 -22.54 -3.98 -3.70
N MET A 207 -21.31 -3.73 -4.13
CA MET A 207 -20.97 -3.48 -5.53
C MET A 207 -20.72 -4.79 -6.27
N GLN A 208 -21.66 -5.21 -7.11
CA GLN A 208 -21.49 -6.40 -7.95
C GLN A 208 -20.61 -6.10 -9.17
N LEU A 209 -19.39 -6.61 -9.17
CA LEU A 209 -18.55 -6.66 -10.36
C LEU A 209 -18.40 -8.11 -10.80
N THR A 210 -18.90 -8.42 -12.00
CA THR A 210 -18.90 -9.79 -12.54
C THR A 210 -17.80 -10.05 -13.54
N ASN A 211 -17.15 -8.99 -14.06
CA ASN A 211 -16.07 -9.11 -15.04
C ASN A 211 -14.70 -8.76 -14.43
N SER A 212 -13.66 -9.41 -14.96
CA SER A 212 -12.28 -9.21 -14.52
C SER A 212 -11.79 -7.78 -14.78
N GLU A 213 -12.22 -7.15 -15.87
CA GLU A 213 -11.84 -5.77 -16.23
C GLU A 213 -12.35 -4.75 -15.20
N GLY A 214 -13.58 -4.90 -14.71
CA GLY A 214 -14.16 -4.03 -13.69
C GLY A 214 -13.47 -4.20 -12.34
N ILE A 215 -13.18 -5.44 -11.96
CA ILE A 215 -12.43 -5.76 -10.74
C ILE A 215 -11.02 -5.17 -10.83
N GLU A 216 -10.33 -5.37 -11.94
CA GLU A 216 -9.02 -4.79 -12.19
C GLU A 216 -9.05 -3.28 -12.09
N PHE A 217 -9.99 -2.63 -12.78
CA PHE A 217 -10.14 -1.17 -12.71
C PHE A 217 -10.34 -0.70 -11.28
N LEU A 218 -11.21 -1.36 -10.51
CA LEU A 218 -11.46 -1.05 -9.10
C LEU A 218 -10.20 -1.17 -8.24
N VAL A 219 -9.46 -2.27 -8.37
CA VAL A 219 -8.22 -2.47 -7.59
C VAL A 219 -7.16 -1.45 -8.02
N ARG A 220 -7.08 -1.11 -9.31
CA ARG A 220 -6.16 -0.07 -9.82
C ARG A 220 -6.50 1.31 -9.27
N ILE A 221 -7.77 1.72 -9.22
CA ILE A 221 -8.14 3.01 -8.60
C ILE A 221 -7.84 3.02 -7.10
N ALA A 222 -8.05 1.89 -6.40
CA ALA A 222 -7.73 1.79 -4.97
C ALA A 222 -6.21 1.79 -4.70
N LEU A 223 -5.41 1.23 -5.60
CA LEU A 223 -3.95 1.17 -5.48
C LEU A 223 -3.23 2.42 -5.97
N TYR A 224 -3.72 3.08 -7.01
CA TYR A 224 -3.00 4.14 -7.72
C TYR A 224 -3.75 5.47 -7.82
N ASN A 225 -5.07 5.48 -7.58
CA ASN A 225 -5.96 6.58 -7.95
C ASN A 225 -5.74 6.94 -9.45
N GLU A 226 -6.11 5.98 -10.30
CA GLU A 226 -5.93 6.06 -11.76
C GLU A 226 -6.91 7.06 -12.43
N GLN A 227 -7.96 7.50 -11.72
CA GLN A 227 -9.03 8.35 -12.26
C GLN A 227 -8.54 9.68 -12.89
N ASN A 228 -7.33 10.12 -12.54
CA ASN A 228 -6.74 11.39 -13.00
C ASN A 228 -5.64 11.21 -14.07
N THR A 229 -5.65 10.11 -14.82
CA THR A 229 -4.65 9.81 -15.84
C THR A 229 -5.16 10.04 -17.26
N VAL A 230 -4.24 10.23 -18.22
CA VAL A 230 -4.55 10.45 -19.63
C VAL A 230 -4.00 9.27 -20.41
N ARG A 231 -4.89 8.48 -21.01
CA ARG A 231 -4.49 7.39 -21.91
C ARG A 231 -3.81 7.98 -23.15
N CYS A 232 -2.84 7.25 -23.68
CA CYS A 232 -2.22 7.55 -24.97
C CYS A 232 -2.44 6.37 -25.92
N ASP A 233 -2.17 6.59 -27.20
CA ASP A 233 -2.18 5.52 -28.18
C ASP A 233 -1.16 4.41 -27.81
N PRO A 234 -1.40 3.14 -28.22
CA PRO A 234 -0.55 2.03 -27.82
C PRO A 234 0.93 2.16 -28.24
N GLU A 235 1.21 2.76 -29.39
CA GLU A 235 2.59 2.94 -29.86
C GLU A 235 3.34 3.97 -29.00
N CYS A 236 2.69 5.08 -28.65
CA CYS A 236 3.20 6.06 -27.72
C CYS A 236 3.39 5.46 -26.32
N GLN A 237 2.44 4.65 -25.84
CA GLN A 237 2.57 3.94 -24.56
C GLN A 237 3.81 3.06 -24.55
N HIS A 238 4.00 2.23 -25.58
CA HIS A 238 5.13 1.32 -25.69
C HIS A 238 6.45 2.08 -25.72
N TRP A 239 6.52 3.19 -26.47
CA TRP A 239 7.69 4.05 -26.47
C TRP A 239 7.98 4.66 -25.08
N ILE A 240 6.95 5.10 -24.35
CA ILE A 240 7.10 5.60 -22.99
C ILE A 240 7.58 4.46 -22.06
N GLU A 241 7.01 3.26 -22.19
CA GLU A 241 7.39 2.07 -21.43
C GLU A 241 8.86 1.74 -21.62
N ASP A 242 9.35 1.66 -22.86
CA ASP A 242 10.77 1.42 -23.15
C ASP A 242 11.68 2.47 -22.50
N ARG A 243 11.29 3.75 -22.55
CA ARG A 243 12.05 4.82 -21.90
C ARG A 243 12.05 4.72 -20.38
N ILE A 244 10.96 4.25 -19.80
CA ILE A 244 10.87 4.01 -18.36
C ILE A 244 11.79 2.85 -17.97
N LEU A 245 11.68 1.71 -18.66
CA LEU A 245 12.45 0.51 -18.38
C LEU A 245 13.96 0.77 -18.55
N THR A 246 14.36 1.39 -19.66
CA THR A 246 15.77 1.79 -19.90
C THR A 246 16.28 2.67 -18.77
N ALA A 247 15.52 3.69 -18.37
CA ALA A 247 15.93 4.60 -17.31
C ALA A 247 16.03 3.88 -15.96
N ILE A 248 15.19 2.90 -15.66
CA ILE A 248 15.30 2.14 -14.41
C ILE A 248 16.53 1.23 -14.43
N GLU A 249 16.79 0.56 -15.56
CA GLU A 249 17.96 -0.31 -15.75
C GLU A 249 19.27 0.45 -15.52
N GLU A 250 19.39 1.67 -16.04
CA GLU A 250 20.54 2.56 -15.83
C GLU A 250 20.80 2.87 -14.34
N HIS A 251 19.76 2.81 -13.51
CA HIS A 251 19.79 3.13 -12.08
C HIS A 251 19.71 1.88 -11.17
N MET A 252 19.77 0.66 -11.72
CA MET A 252 19.72 -0.57 -10.90
C MET A 252 20.94 -0.76 -9.99
N GLY A 253 22.06 -0.11 -10.30
CA GLY A 253 23.27 -0.13 -9.48
C GLY A 253 23.33 0.92 -8.36
N ASP A 254 22.37 1.85 -8.33
CA ASP A 254 22.36 2.95 -7.37
C ASP A 254 22.05 2.45 -5.95
N THR A 255 22.52 3.20 -4.96
CA THR A 255 22.02 3.02 -3.59
C THR A 255 20.52 3.34 -3.53
N GLN A 256 19.84 2.81 -2.51
CA GLN A 256 18.41 3.05 -2.29
C GLN A 256 18.07 4.55 -2.23
N GLU A 257 18.91 5.34 -1.55
CA GLU A 257 18.78 6.79 -1.36
C GLU A 257 18.98 7.57 -2.66
N GLU A 258 20.04 7.25 -3.43
CA GLU A 258 20.31 7.88 -4.73
C GLU A 258 19.14 7.67 -5.69
N PHE A 259 18.66 6.43 -5.81
CA PHE A 259 17.50 6.14 -6.64
C PHE A 259 16.25 6.86 -6.15
N ASP A 260 15.97 6.88 -4.84
CA ASP A 260 14.78 7.56 -4.30
C ASP A 260 14.80 9.06 -4.62
N ASN A 261 15.98 9.69 -4.48
CA ASN A 261 16.19 11.09 -4.83
C ASN A 261 16.04 11.35 -6.32
N TRP A 262 16.51 10.45 -7.18
CA TRP A 262 16.31 10.54 -8.63
C TRP A 262 14.84 10.33 -9.04
N PHE A 263 14.19 9.31 -8.48
CA PHE A 263 12.87 8.86 -8.89
C PHE A 263 11.76 9.82 -8.42
N ALA A 264 11.80 10.21 -7.14
CA ALA A 264 10.75 10.97 -6.48
C ALA A 264 11.23 12.28 -5.84
N GLY A 265 12.48 12.67 -6.04
CA GLY A 265 13.06 13.85 -5.37
C GLY A 265 12.53 15.20 -5.85
N PRO A 266 12.78 16.26 -5.07
CA PRO A 266 12.18 17.59 -5.25
C PRO A 266 12.74 18.38 -6.44
N LYS A 267 13.94 18.04 -6.93
CA LYS A 267 14.65 18.83 -7.95
C LYS A 267 14.23 18.49 -9.38
N ASN A 268 13.81 17.25 -9.65
CA ASN A 268 13.32 16.81 -10.97
C ASN A 268 12.68 15.42 -10.88
N SER A 269 11.36 15.33 -10.76
CA SER A 269 10.69 14.03 -10.67
C SER A 269 10.87 13.22 -11.95
N PHE A 270 11.01 11.90 -11.81
CA PHE A 270 11.09 10.96 -12.93
C PHE A 270 10.02 11.20 -14.01
N LEU A 271 8.79 11.48 -13.57
CA LEU A 271 7.66 11.88 -14.44
C LEU A 271 8.01 13.06 -15.36
N THR A 272 8.62 14.10 -14.79
CA THR A 272 8.99 15.33 -15.50
C THR A 272 10.16 15.08 -16.44
N GLN A 273 11.08 14.17 -16.08
CA GLN A 273 12.21 13.80 -16.92
C GLN A 273 11.74 13.11 -18.20
N ILE A 274 10.87 12.11 -18.07
CA ILE A 274 10.33 11.37 -19.22
C ILE A 274 9.43 12.27 -20.08
N SER A 275 8.55 13.08 -19.46
CA SER A 275 7.62 13.94 -20.22
C SER A 275 8.30 15.05 -21.02
N LYS A 276 9.53 15.44 -20.66
CA LYS A 276 10.33 16.42 -21.40
C LYS A 276 11.16 15.82 -22.54
N ARG A 277 11.24 14.48 -22.65
CA ARG A 277 11.99 13.84 -23.74
C ARG A 277 11.28 14.10 -25.09
N LYS A 278 12.08 14.26 -26.14
CA LYS A 278 11.56 14.34 -27.51
C LYS A 278 10.98 12.98 -27.89
N SER A 279 9.69 12.95 -28.22
CA SER A 279 8.96 11.75 -28.64
C SER A 279 8.57 11.88 -30.13
N PRO A 280 8.60 10.77 -30.90
CA PRO A 280 8.08 10.76 -32.27
C PRO A 280 6.57 11.00 -32.33
N PHE A 281 5.85 10.83 -31.23
CA PHE A 281 4.39 11.00 -31.11
C PHE A 281 3.99 12.43 -30.66
N GLY A 282 4.92 13.38 -30.72
CA GLY A 282 4.68 14.77 -30.33
C GLY A 282 4.96 15.03 -28.84
N LYS A 283 4.29 16.04 -28.27
CA LYS A 283 4.57 16.51 -26.92
C LYS A 283 3.93 15.60 -25.88
N LEU A 284 4.77 14.92 -25.09
CA LEU A 284 4.32 14.15 -23.94
C LEU A 284 3.86 15.06 -22.80
N ASN A 285 2.88 14.60 -22.04
CA ASN A 285 2.46 15.24 -20.80
C ASN A 285 2.61 14.29 -19.60
N ASN A 286 2.65 14.86 -18.39
CA ASN A 286 2.82 14.07 -17.16
C ASN A 286 1.68 13.05 -16.94
N GLY A 287 0.49 13.30 -17.47
CA GLY A 287 -0.66 12.39 -17.37
C GLY A 287 -0.45 11.09 -18.17
N MET A 288 0.12 11.20 -19.37
CA MET A 288 0.48 10.05 -20.22
C MET A 288 1.56 9.19 -19.55
N VAL A 289 2.66 9.82 -19.10
CA VAL A 289 3.75 9.10 -18.41
C VAL A 289 3.25 8.45 -17.13
N ARG A 290 2.41 9.15 -16.36
CA ARG A 290 1.80 8.62 -15.14
C ARG A 290 0.92 7.41 -15.43
N TRP A 291 0.15 7.45 -16.51
CA TRP A 291 -0.66 6.31 -16.94
C TRP A 291 0.19 5.10 -17.27
N THR A 292 1.24 5.25 -18.10
CA THR A 292 2.17 4.16 -18.42
C THR A 292 2.86 3.60 -17.19
N LEU A 293 3.26 4.45 -16.23
CA LEU A 293 3.80 4.00 -14.95
C LEU A 293 2.81 3.18 -14.12
N MET A 294 1.52 3.54 -14.14
CA MET A 294 0.49 2.76 -13.44
C MET A 294 0.23 1.43 -14.13
N ASP A 295 0.32 1.37 -15.47
CA ASP A 295 0.26 0.11 -16.23
C ASP A 295 1.43 -0.82 -15.88
N LEU A 296 2.66 -0.30 -15.90
CA LEU A 296 3.84 -1.01 -15.40
C LEU A 296 3.69 -1.41 -13.93
N GLY A 297 3.05 -0.58 -13.11
CA GLY A 297 2.79 -0.86 -11.70
C GLY A 297 1.88 -2.05 -11.54
N TRP A 298 0.82 -2.08 -12.32
CA TRP A 298 -0.10 -3.22 -12.35
C TRP A 298 0.60 -4.51 -12.80
N LYS A 299 1.38 -4.46 -13.88
CA LYS A 299 2.24 -5.58 -14.32
C LYS A 299 3.13 -6.03 -13.17
N ALA A 300 3.83 -5.12 -12.50
CA ALA A 300 4.70 -5.43 -11.38
C ALA A 300 3.97 -6.14 -10.22
N TYR A 301 2.76 -5.69 -9.86
CA TYR A 301 1.94 -6.40 -8.86
C TYR A 301 1.60 -7.83 -9.29
N ARG A 302 1.31 -8.08 -10.57
CA ARG A 302 1.07 -9.45 -11.09
C ARG A 302 2.31 -10.33 -10.97
N TYR A 303 3.48 -9.83 -11.33
CA TYR A 303 4.75 -10.56 -11.20
C TYR A 303 5.01 -10.95 -9.73
N VAL A 304 4.85 -10.00 -8.80
CA VAL A 304 5.04 -10.25 -7.37
C VAL A 304 3.96 -11.17 -6.81
N GLY A 305 2.70 -10.99 -7.22
CA GLY A 305 1.58 -11.84 -6.84
C GLY A 305 1.76 -13.30 -7.28
N ASN A 306 2.31 -13.53 -8.47
CA ASN A 306 2.68 -14.86 -8.95
C ASN A 306 3.72 -15.53 -8.03
N CYS A 307 4.77 -14.79 -7.66
CA CYS A 307 5.81 -15.32 -6.78
C CYS A 307 5.26 -15.65 -5.39
N ILE A 308 4.48 -14.73 -4.79
CA ILE A 308 3.83 -14.96 -3.49
C ILE A 308 2.94 -16.20 -3.56
N HIS A 309 2.11 -16.31 -4.61
CA HIS A 309 1.22 -17.46 -4.79
C HIS A 309 2.00 -18.77 -4.86
N ALA A 310 3.04 -18.84 -5.70
CA ALA A 310 3.86 -20.04 -5.87
C ALA A 310 4.54 -20.45 -4.55
N GLN A 311 5.17 -19.50 -3.86
CA GLN A 311 5.82 -19.74 -2.58
C GLN A 311 4.85 -20.21 -1.50
N MET A 312 3.69 -19.56 -1.39
CA MET A 312 2.73 -19.86 -0.33
C MET A 312 1.90 -21.12 -0.63
N ARG A 313 1.72 -21.50 -1.90
CA ARG A 313 1.24 -22.86 -2.26
C ARG A 313 2.20 -23.93 -1.77
N CYS A 314 3.50 -23.77 -2.05
CA CYS A 314 4.51 -24.73 -1.60
C CYS A 314 4.60 -24.79 -0.07
N PHE A 315 4.56 -23.64 0.61
CA PHE A 315 4.51 -23.59 2.08
C PHE A 315 3.30 -24.36 2.63
N GLN A 316 2.12 -24.17 2.06
CA GLN A 316 0.88 -24.83 2.48
C GLN A 316 0.95 -26.35 2.32
N ASN A 317 1.45 -26.82 1.18
CA ASN A 317 1.59 -28.24 0.85
C ASN A 317 2.61 -28.94 1.76
N ALA A 318 3.67 -28.23 2.14
CA ALA A 318 4.72 -28.75 3.02
C ALA A 318 4.33 -28.78 4.51
N LEU A 319 3.16 -28.26 4.90
CA LEU A 319 2.72 -28.26 6.30
C LEU A 319 2.52 -29.69 6.82
N PRO A 320 3.07 -30.04 8.00
CA PRO A 320 2.95 -31.40 8.52
C PRO A 320 1.54 -31.91 8.77
N ALA A 321 0.66 -31.01 9.19
CA ALA A 321 -0.76 -31.26 9.34
C ALA A 321 -1.51 -30.33 8.37
N PRO A 322 -2.24 -30.86 7.37
CA PRO A 322 -2.97 -30.06 6.40
C PRO A 322 -3.91 -29.05 7.09
N LEU A 323 -4.11 -27.89 6.46
CA LEU A 323 -5.09 -26.92 6.93
C LEU A 323 -6.51 -27.49 6.82
N ASN A 324 -7.29 -27.37 7.90
CA ASN A 324 -8.73 -27.64 7.86
C ASN A 324 -9.44 -26.59 6.98
N GLN A 325 -10.75 -26.74 6.77
CA GLN A 325 -11.50 -25.86 5.86
C GLN A 325 -11.43 -24.37 6.27
N SER A 326 -11.64 -24.06 7.55
CA SER A 326 -11.60 -22.68 8.06
C SER A 326 -10.20 -22.08 8.01
N GLU A 327 -9.19 -22.87 8.42
CA GLU A 327 -7.77 -22.48 8.34
C GLU A 327 -7.34 -22.21 6.90
N ARG A 328 -7.78 -23.08 5.98
CA ARG A 328 -7.50 -22.94 4.54
C ARG A 328 -8.11 -21.66 3.99
N LYS A 329 -9.39 -21.38 4.30
CA LYS A 329 -10.06 -20.15 3.86
C LYS A 329 -9.31 -18.89 4.31
N ILE A 330 -8.85 -18.84 5.56
CA ILE A 330 -8.03 -17.73 6.08
C ILE A 330 -6.71 -17.62 5.31
N TYR A 331 -6.01 -18.75 5.18
CA TYR A 331 -4.70 -18.80 4.57
C TYR A 331 -4.74 -18.37 3.10
N GLU A 332 -5.69 -18.91 2.34
CA GLU A 332 -5.87 -18.62 0.92
C GLU A 332 -6.24 -17.15 0.72
N MET A 333 -7.16 -16.60 1.52
CA MET A 333 -7.52 -15.18 1.46
C MET A 333 -6.32 -14.26 1.65
N ILE A 334 -5.44 -14.57 2.60
CA ILE A 334 -4.28 -13.71 2.92
C ILE A 334 -3.16 -13.86 1.89
N TYR A 335 -2.82 -15.10 1.54
CA TYR A 335 -1.56 -15.43 0.87
C TYR A 335 -1.71 -15.92 -0.57
N LEU A 336 -2.87 -16.43 -0.96
CA LEU A 336 -3.13 -16.89 -2.33
C LEU A 336 -3.97 -15.87 -3.09
N LYS A 337 -3.97 -16.01 -4.42
CA LYS A 337 -4.67 -15.10 -5.32
C LYS A 337 -6.16 -15.25 -5.15
N GLN A 338 -6.85 -14.10 -5.18
CA GLN A 338 -8.29 -14.02 -5.12
C GLN A 338 -8.78 -13.34 -6.40
N ASP A 339 -9.73 -13.98 -7.09
CA ASP A 339 -10.33 -13.48 -8.33
C ASP A 339 -11.00 -12.11 -8.12
N TYR A 340 -11.73 -11.96 -7.00
CA TYR A 340 -12.37 -10.71 -6.60
C TYR A 340 -11.40 -9.59 -6.23
N LEU A 341 -10.09 -9.85 -6.17
CA LEU A 341 -9.03 -8.85 -5.98
C LEU A 341 -8.14 -8.69 -7.22
N GLY A 342 -8.61 -9.11 -8.40
CA GLY A 342 -7.85 -9.02 -9.65
C GLY A 342 -6.65 -9.97 -9.64
N ASP A 343 -6.85 -11.19 -9.13
CA ASP A 343 -5.83 -12.23 -8.98
C ASP A 343 -4.66 -11.85 -8.07
N PHE A 344 -4.90 -10.98 -7.09
CA PHE A 344 -3.92 -10.65 -6.06
C PHE A 344 -4.22 -11.31 -4.72
N PRO A 345 -3.18 -11.74 -3.98
CA PRO A 345 -3.35 -12.04 -2.56
C PRO A 345 -3.58 -10.75 -1.79
N LEU A 346 -4.41 -10.83 -0.75
CA LEU A 346 -4.71 -9.68 0.10
C LEU A 346 -3.45 -9.06 0.72
N LEU A 347 -2.39 -9.86 0.95
CA LEU A 347 -1.08 -9.37 1.40
C LEU A 347 -0.53 -8.23 0.52
N LEU A 348 -0.83 -8.20 -0.78
CA LEU A 348 -0.42 -7.11 -1.67
C LEU A 348 -1.25 -5.83 -1.49
N LEU A 349 -2.42 -5.93 -0.86
CA LEU A 349 -3.31 -4.81 -0.52
C LEU A 349 -3.20 -4.45 0.97
N LYS A 350 -2.05 -4.71 1.62
CA LYS A 350 -1.87 -4.51 3.07
C LYS A 350 -2.21 -3.09 3.53
N GLU A 351 -1.96 -2.10 2.69
CA GLU A 351 -2.24 -0.68 2.95
C GLU A 351 -3.74 -0.35 2.91
N ARG A 352 -4.59 -1.30 2.47
CA ARG A 352 -6.06 -1.19 2.49
C ARG A 352 -6.70 -2.04 3.60
N LEU A 353 -5.92 -2.88 4.28
CA LEU A 353 -6.41 -3.73 5.37
C LEU A 353 -7.19 -2.99 6.46
N PRO A 354 -6.85 -1.76 6.89
CA PRO A 354 -7.65 -1.07 7.91
C PRO A 354 -9.13 -0.91 7.54
N LEU A 355 -9.44 -0.81 6.24
CA LEU A 355 -10.81 -0.73 5.74
C LEU A 355 -11.43 -2.11 5.49
N LEU A 356 -10.61 -3.08 5.04
CA LEU A 356 -11.08 -4.43 4.70
C LEU A 356 -11.15 -5.38 5.91
N LYS A 357 -10.57 -5.01 7.06
CA LYS A 357 -10.45 -5.88 8.23
C LYS A 357 -11.82 -6.34 8.77
N ALA A 358 -12.79 -5.44 8.86
CA ALA A 358 -14.10 -5.75 9.43
C ALA A 358 -14.86 -6.85 8.67
N PRO A 359 -15.14 -6.73 7.35
CA PRO A 359 -15.83 -7.78 6.61
C PRO A 359 -15.06 -9.10 6.60
N MET A 360 -13.73 -9.06 6.58
CA MET A 360 -12.93 -10.27 6.69
C MET A 360 -13.16 -10.96 8.04
N LEU A 361 -13.08 -10.23 9.16
CA LEU A 361 -13.29 -10.81 10.47
C LEU A 361 -14.70 -11.39 10.63
N SER A 362 -15.73 -10.77 10.04
CA SER A 362 -17.08 -11.33 9.96
C SER A 362 -17.10 -12.69 9.26
N VAL A 363 -16.54 -12.79 8.05
CA VAL A 363 -16.45 -14.07 7.31
C VAL A 363 -15.66 -15.12 8.10
N LEU A 364 -14.62 -14.71 8.84
CA LEU A 364 -13.83 -15.62 9.68
C LEU A 364 -14.55 -16.05 10.95
N SER A 365 -15.52 -15.26 11.41
CA SER A 365 -16.36 -15.58 12.57
C SER A 365 -17.58 -16.43 12.19
N GLY A 366 -17.72 -16.77 10.90
CA GLY A 366 -18.83 -17.57 10.38
C GLY A 366 -20.07 -16.74 10.03
N GLU A 367 -19.97 -15.40 10.02
CA GLU A 367 -21.01 -14.55 9.46
C GLU A 367 -20.91 -14.61 7.92
N ASP A 368 -21.86 -15.30 7.30
CA ASP A 368 -22.01 -15.43 5.84
C ASP A 368 -23.32 -14.81 5.32
N ASP A 369 -23.99 -14.01 6.16
CA ASP A 369 -25.29 -13.38 5.89
C ASP A 369 -25.23 -12.17 4.94
N PHE A 370 -24.10 -11.97 4.25
CA PHE A 370 -23.88 -10.82 3.40
C PHE A 370 -23.04 -11.17 2.19
N ASP A 371 -23.18 -10.35 1.14
CA ASP A 371 -22.31 -10.45 -0.01
C ASP A 371 -20.91 -9.92 0.33
N PHE A 372 -20.03 -10.83 0.69
CA PHE A 372 -18.64 -10.52 1.01
C PHE A 372 -17.90 -9.86 -0.15
N VAL A 373 -18.05 -10.38 -1.36
CA VAL A 373 -17.29 -9.91 -2.53
C VAL A 373 -17.71 -8.49 -2.90
N GLY A 374 -19.02 -8.25 -3.07
CA GLY A 374 -19.48 -6.91 -3.41
C GLY A 374 -19.29 -5.90 -2.29
N THR A 375 -19.29 -6.34 -1.02
CA THR A 375 -18.91 -5.48 0.12
C THR A 375 -17.44 -5.07 0.03
N ILE A 376 -16.52 -6.00 -0.25
CA ILE A 376 -15.09 -5.67 -0.45
C ILE A 376 -14.93 -4.70 -1.62
N HIS A 377 -15.64 -4.93 -2.73
CA HIS A 377 -15.60 -4.02 -3.88
C HIS A 377 -16.08 -2.62 -3.53
N GLN A 378 -17.22 -2.52 -2.84
CA GLN A 378 -17.78 -1.24 -2.41
C GLN A 378 -16.84 -0.49 -1.45
N LEU A 379 -16.14 -1.19 -0.54
CA LEU A 379 -15.15 -0.59 0.35
C LEU A 379 -13.95 -0.04 -0.42
N LEU A 380 -13.41 -0.78 -1.40
CA LEU A 380 -12.32 -0.30 -2.26
C LEU A 380 -12.75 0.93 -3.08
N TYR A 381 -14.03 0.98 -3.48
CA TYR A 381 -14.59 2.12 -4.20
C TYR A 381 -14.73 3.34 -3.29
N TYR A 382 -15.30 3.19 -2.09
CA TYR A 382 -15.35 4.23 -1.07
C TYR A 382 -13.96 4.79 -0.76
N TYR A 383 -12.96 3.92 -0.61
CA TYR A 383 -11.58 4.33 -0.38
C TYR A 383 -11.05 5.25 -1.49
N SER A 384 -11.30 4.86 -2.74
CA SER A 384 -10.82 5.59 -3.92
C SER A 384 -11.44 6.98 -3.98
N ASP A 385 -12.77 7.07 -3.84
CA ASP A 385 -13.51 8.33 -3.87
C ASP A 385 -13.13 9.27 -2.72
N MET A 386 -13.03 8.75 -1.49
CA MET A 386 -12.57 9.54 -0.34
C MET A 386 -11.17 10.10 -0.55
N THR A 387 -10.29 9.34 -1.20
CA THR A 387 -8.94 9.80 -1.54
C THR A 387 -8.96 10.93 -2.55
N ASP A 388 -9.80 10.85 -3.59
CA ASP A 388 -9.97 11.93 -4.55
C ASP A 388 -10.56 13.19 -3.93
N ASN A 389 -11.63 13.03 -3.14
CA ASN A 389 -12.26 14.12 -2.40
C ASN A 389 -11.25 14.83 -1.49
N ARG A 390 -10.42 14.06 -0.77
CA ARG A 390 -9.37 14.59 0.09
C ARG A 390 -8.28 15.31 -0.69
N ARG A 391 -7.81 14.73 -1.79
CA ARG A 391 -6.78 15.37 -2.65
C ARG A 391 -7.30 16.67 -3.27
N GLY A 392 -8.55 16.69 -3.74
CA GLY A 392 -9.19 17.91 -4.24
C GLY A 392 -9.26 19.00 -3.17
N ALA A 393 -9.57 18.62 -1.94
CA ALA A 393 -9.55 19.52 -0.79
C ALA A 393 -8.15 20.05 -0.46
N ASP A 394 -7.15 19.17 -0.33
CA ASP A 394 -5.77 19.54 -0.01
C ASP A 394 -5.19 20.48 -1.10
N ARG A 395 -5.50 20.23 -2.39
CA ARG A 395 -5.13 21.13 -3.51
C ARG A 395 -5.73 22.52 -3.37
N ARG A 396 -7.02 22.62 -3.04
CA ARG A 396 -7.68 23.92 -2.79
C ARG A 396 -7.04 24.66 -1.63
N THR A 397 -6.79 23.99 -0.51
CA THR A 397 -6.12 24.60 0.65
C THR A 397 -4.72 25.09 0.30
N GLN A 398 -3.94 24.32 -0.47
CA GLN A 398 -2.63 24.77 -0.94
C GLN A 398 -2.74 26.00 -1.85
N PHE A 399 -3.69 26.03 -2.79
CA PHE A 399 -3.93 27.18 -3.65
C PHE A 399 -4.29 28.44 -2.84
N PHE A 400 -5.23 28.32 -1.90
CA PHE A 400 -5.58 29.41 -0.99
C PHE A 400 -4.38 29.84 -0.13
N SER A 401 -3.59 28.91 0.40
CA SER A 401 -2.40 29.26 1.18
C SER A 401 -1.35 30.02 0.36
N ARG A 402 -1.22 29.71 -0.93
CA ARG A 402 -0.31 30.44 -1.84
C ARG A 402 -0.86 31.81 -2.22
N ALA A 403 -2.17 31.92 -2.47
CA ALA A 403 -2.82 33.18 -2.79
C ALA A 403 -2.91 34.14 -1.59
N CYS A 404 -3.07 33.61 -0.37
CA CYS A 404 -3.15 34.40 0.87
C CYS A 404 -1.79 34.60 1.55
N ARG A 405 -0.68 34.08 0.99
CA ARG A 405 0.63 34.55 1.42
C ARG A 405 0.66 36.04 1.08
N PRO A 406 0.85 36.94 2.07
CA PRO A 406 1.06 38.34 1.77
C PRO A 406 2.14 38.43 0.69
N PHE A 407 2.06 39.39 -0.22
CA PHE A 407 3.15 39.77 -1.11
C PHE A 407 4.36 40.24 -0.27
N GLY A 408 4.99 39.33 0.47
CA GLY A 408 6.15 39.53 1.33
C GLY A 408 7.44 39.67 0.53
N GLY A 409 7.33 39.88 -0.79
CA GLY A 409 8.44 40.33 -1.64
C GLY A 409 8.72 41.83 -1.51
N VAL A 410 7.80 42.63 -0.95
CA VAL A 410 8.02 44.09 -0.84
C VAL A 410 8.77 44.46 0.45
N ASN A 411 8.53 43.76 1.56
CA ASN A 411 9.22 44.08 2.83
C ASN A 411 10.69 43.60 2.89
N ASN A 412 11.07 42.59 2.10
CA ASN A 412 12.48 42.17 2.04
C ASN A 412 13.34 43.06 1.14
N ALA A 413 12.74 43.74 0.14
CA ALA A 413 13.42 44.77 -0.64
C ALA A 413 13.59 46.07 0.18
N TYR A 414 12.56 46.45 0.96
CA TYR A 414 12.64 47.62 1.84
C TYR A 414 13.65 47.42 2.98
N ASN A 415 13.70 46.23 3.61
CA ASN A 415 14.72 45.94 4.63
C ASN A 415 16.14 45.82 4.06
N LYS A 416 16.31 45.39 2.79
CA LYS A 416 17.63 45.43 2.11
C LYS A 416 18.08 46.83 1.70
N LEU A 417 17.14 47.71 1.33
CA LEU A 417 17.44 49.11 1.01
C LEU A 417 17.74 49.91 2.28
N VAL A 418 16.92 49.76 3.33
CA VAL A 418 17.14 50.43 4.62
C VAL A 418 18.42 49.94 5.32
N SER A 419 18.77 48.65 5.21
CA SER A 419 20.04 48.13 5.74
C SER A 419 21.27 48.64 4.99
N ASN A 420 21.17 48.90 3.67
CA ASN A 420 22.29 49.42 2.88
C ASN A 420 22.48 50.94 3.06
N ASP A 421 21.40 51.70 3.30
CA ASP A 421 21.48 53.13 3.56
C ASP A 421 21.95 53.44 4.99
N ILE A 422 21.61 52.62 5.98
CA ILE A 422 22.13 52.77 7.35
C ILE A 422 23.63 52.42 7.43
N SER A 423 24.12 51.45 6.65
CA SER A 423 25.56 51.16 6.58
C SER A 423 26.39 52.27 5.90
N LYS A 424 25.78 53.11 5.06
CA LYS A 424 26.46 54.23 4.40
C LYS A 424 26.42 55.53 5.21
N LEU A 425 25.49 55.67 6.16
CA LEU A 425 25.42 56.80 7.08
C LEU A 425 26.23 56.58 8.38
N ALA A 426 26.69 55.36 8.64
CA ALA A 426 27.48 55.00 9.82
C ALA A 426 29.00 54.97 9.60
N MET A 427 29.50 55.35 8.41
CA MET A 427 30.94 55.54 8.15
C MET A 427 31.21 56.95 7.64
N GLY A 428 31.06 57.91 8.54
CA GLY A 428 31.69 59.22 8.44
C GLY A 428 32.92 59.26 9.33
N ASP A 429 34.03 59.72 8.75
CA ASP A 429 35.22 60.25 9.42
C ASP A 429 35.98 59.37 10.42
N THR A 430 37.04 58.71 9.93
CA THR A 430 38.38 58.92 10.48
C THR A 430 39.39 58.81 9.34
N ARG A 431 39.96 59.96 8.97
CA ARG A 431 41.29 60.09 8.35
C ARG A 431 42.38 59.70 9.37
N ASP A 432 43.60 59.67 8.85
CA ASP A 432 44.89 59.58 9.55
C ASP A 432 45.34 58.12 9.77
N ASP A 433 46.58 57.74 9.59
CA ASP A 433 47.77 58.28 8.94
C ASP A 433 48.79 57.13 9.00
N GLU A 434 49.80 57.15 8.12
CA GLU A 434 51.02 56.33 8.24
C GLU A 434 50.83 54.80 8.09
N GLY A 435 51.73 54.01 7.51
CA GLY A 435 53.13 54.20 7.22
C GLY A 435 53.80 52.83 7.40
N TRP A 436 54.38 52.32 6.31
CA TRP A 436 55.58 51.47 6.28
C TRP A 436 55.54 50.02 6.83
N ASN A 437 55.94 49.15 5.89
CA ASN A 437 56.88 48.02 5.99
C ASN A 437 56.39 46.59 6.25
N ASP A 438 56.91 45.76 5.34
CA ASP A 438 57.18 44.32 5.28
C ASP A 438 56.02 43.31 5.15
#